data_AF-A0A965A8G5-F1
#
_entry.id   AF-A0A965A8G5-F1
#
_cell.length_a   1.000
_cell.length_b   1.000
_cell.length_c   1.000
_cell.angle_alpha   90.00
_cell.angle_beta   90.00
_cell.angle_gamma   90.00
#
_symmetry.space_group_name_H-M   'P 1'
#
loop_
_entity.id
_entity.type
_entity.pdbx_description
1 polymer ?
#
loop_
_entity_poly.entity_id
_entity_poly.type
_entity_poly.pdbx_seq_one_letter_code
_entity_poly.pdbx_strand_id
1 'polypeptide(L)' 'MSIISFGQQLPEIQQVSINKANTFNIKDFGAKADGHTINTKAIQDAMAACTKAGGGTVLIPKG' A
#
# COMPACT_ATOMS: atom_id res chain seq x y z
N MET A 1 32.12 30.10 26.63
CA MET A 1 32.78 29.48 25.47
C MET A 1 32.14 28.13 25.24
N SER A 2 31.66 27.87 24.01
CA SER A 2 31.25 26.56 23.47
C SER A 2 29.90 26.01 23.93
N ILE A 3 28.80 26.48 23.31
CA ILE A 3 28.07 25.89 22.16
C ILE A 3 26.97 24.88 22.55
N ILE A 4 25.78 25.46 22.72
CA ILE A 4 24.44 24.95 22.34
C ILE A 4 24.46 23.61 21.58
N SER A 5 24.11 22.52 22.27
CA SER A 5 23.72 21.25 21.65
C SER A 5 22.23 21.32 21.29
N PHE A 6 21.88 22.14 20.29
CA PHE A 6 20.57 22.09 19.65
C PHE A 6 20.56 20.89 18.69
N GLY A 7 20.41 19.69 19.24
CA GLY A 7 20.01 18.54 18.47
C GLY A 7 18.58 18.79 18.01
N GLN A 8 18.42 19.31 16.79
CA GLN A 8 17.12 19.36 16.15
C GLN A 8 16.59 17.94 16.10
N GLN A 9 15.64 17.62 16.98
CA GLN A 9 14.86 16.41 16.87
C GLN A 9 14.19 16.47 15.50
N LEU A 10 14.70 15.63 14.59
CA LEU A 10 14.13 15.42 13.27
C LEU A 10 12.63 15.24 13.49
N PRO A 11 11.75 15.98 12.80
CA PRO A 11 10.35 15.64 12.81
C PRO A 11 10.31 14.19 12.32
N GLU A 12 9.98 13.27 13.23
CA GLU A 12 9.61 11.93 12.82
C GLU A 12 8.48 12.19 11.83
N ILE A 13 8.78 12.02 10.54
CA ILE A 13 7.80 12.14 9.48
C ILE A 13 6.73 11.20 9.98
N GLN A 14 5.60 11.75 10.43
CA GLN A 14 4.49 10.99 10.93
C GLN A 14 4.15 10.15 9.73
N GLN A 15 4.68 8.91 9.70
CA GLN A 15 4.68 8.05 8.52
C GLN A 15 3.23 8.06 8.18
N VAL A 16 2.88 8.76 7.09
CA VAL A 16 1.48 9.00 6.79
C VAL A 16 0.96 7.59 6.77
N SER A 17 0.15 7.27 7.77
CA SER A 17 -0.51 5.99 7.83
C SER A 17 -1.47 6.16 6.69
N ILE A 18 -0.98 5.90 5.46
CA ILE A 18 -1.79 5.50 4.33
C ILE A 18 -2.40 4.26 4.92
N ASN A 19 -3.53 4.52 5.54
CA ASN A 19 -4.30 3.68 6.38
C ASN A 19 -4.21 2.30 5.75
N LYS A 20 -3.44 1.42 6.40
CA LYS A 20 -3.32 0.02 6.02
C LYS A 20 -4.71 -0.62 5.86
N ALA A 21 -5.73 0.02 6.43
CA ALA A 21 -7.16 -0.23 6.29
C ALA A 21 -7.67 -0.31 4.84
N ASN A 22 -7.04 0.32 3.84
CA ASN A 22 -7.57 0.35 2.47
C ASN A 22 -6.56 -0.16 1.42
N THR A 23 -5.63 -1.03 1.81
CA THR A 23 -4.74 -1.70 0.85
C THR A 23 -5.36 -3.02 0.40
N PHE A 24 -5.71 -3.11 -0.88
CA PHE A 24 -6.28 -4.31 -1.50
C PHE A 24 -5.20 -5.05 -2.26
N ASN A 25 -4.70 -6.15 -1.70
CA ASN A 25 -3.68 -6.96 -2.35
C ASN A 25 -4.33 -7.89 -3.38
N ILE A 26 -3.88 -7.83 -4.64
CA ILE A 26 -4.43 -8.66 -5.73
C ILE A 26 -4.28 -10.16 -5.47
N LYS A 27 -3.35 -10.60 -4.60
CA LYS A 27 -3.19 -12.00 -4.20
C LYS A 27 -4.41 -12.55 -3.46
N ASP A 28 -5.09 -11.70 -2.68
CA ASP A 28 -6.32 -12.09 -1.96
C ASP A 28 -7.49 -12.32 -2.94
N PHE A 29 -7.42 -11.71 -4.13
CA PHE A 29 -8.39 -11.87 -5.21
C PHE A 29 -8.02 -12.99 -6.19
N GLY A 30 -6.99 -13.79 -5.87
CA GLY A 30 -6.56 -14.93 -6.67
C GLY A 30 -5.53 -14.61 -7.75
N ALA A 31 -4.89 -13.44 -7.71
CA ALA A 31 -3.76 -13.16 -8.59
C ALA A 31 -2.57 -14.05 -8.20
N LYS A 32 -1.97 -14.69 -9.20
CA LYS A 32 -0.77 -15.49 -9.04
C LYS A 32 0.33 -15.02 -9.98
N ALA A 33 1.56 -15.11 -9.51
CA ALA A 33 2.75 -14.70 -10.25
C ALA A 33 3.30 -15.80 -11.18
N ASP A 34 2.51 -16.82 -11.50
CA ASP A 34 2.98 -17.99 -12.25
C ASP A 34 3.11 -17.76 -13.77
N GLY A 35 2.90 -16.53 -14.27
CA GLY A 35 2.97 -16.18 -15.70
C GLY A 35 1.87 -16.77 -16.59
N HIS A 36 1.16 -17.80 -16.12
CA HIS A 36 0.06 -18.47 -16.82
C HIS A 36 -1.33 -18.09 -16.31
N THR A 37 -1.42 -17.59 -15.08
CA THR A 37 -2.69 -17.23 -14.46
C THR A 37 -3.19 -15.89 -14.99
N ILE A 38 -4.43 -15.84 -15.49
CA ILE A 38 -5.07 -14.60 -15.91
C ILE A 38 -5.41 -13.75 -14.68
N ASN A 39 -4.50 -12.83 -14.35
CA ASN A 39 -4.65 -11.91 -13.22
C ASN A 39 -5.64 -10.76 -13.51
N THR A 40 -6.11 -10.61 -14.75
CA THR A 40 -7.04 -9.56 -15.18
C THR A 40 -8.31 -9.54 -14.32
N LYS A 41 -8.88 -10.71 -14.01
CA LYS A 41 -10.07 -10.81 -13.17
C LYS A 41 -9.78 -10.41 -11.72
N ALA A 42 -8.64 -10.86 -11.18
CA ALA A 42 -8.22 -10.51 -9.82
C ALA A 42 -7.98 -9.00 -9.64
N ILE A 43 -7.42 -8.33 -10.65
CA ILE A 43 -7.23 -6.87 -10.65
C ILE A 43 -8.57 -6.14 -10.71
N GLN A 44 -9.50 -6.60 -11.57
CA GLN A 44 -10.86 -6.03 -11.62
C GLN A 44 -11.61 -6.19 -10.29
N ASP A 45 -11.53 -7.38 -9.69
CA ASP A 45 -12.16 -7.67 -8.40
C ASP A 45 -11.54 -6.80 -7.29
N ALA A 46 -10.21 -6.61 -7.29
CA ALA A 46 -9.52 -5.72 -6.36
C ALA A 46 -9.95 -4.25 -6.53
N MET A 47 -10.06 -3.76 -7.77
CA MET A 47 -10.54 -2.39 -8.06
C MET A 47 -12.00 -2.20 -7.63
N ALA A 48 -12.86 -3.20 -7.85
CA ALA A 48 -14.26 -3.17 -7.45
C ALA A 48 -14.42 -3.13 -5.92
N ALA A 49 -13.63 -3.94 -5.20
CA ALA A 49 -13.57 -3.92 -3.74
C ALA A 49 -13.05 -2.57 -3.22
N CYS A 50 -12.01 -2.04 -3.86
CA CYS A 50 -11.43 -0.73 -3.53
C CYS A 50 -12.45 0.41 -3.71
N THR A 51 -13.21 0.36 -4.81
CA THR A 51 -14.28 1.32 -5.11
C THR A 51 -15.43 1.21 -4.11
N LYS A 52 -15.87 -0.02 -3.79
CA LYS A 52 -16.91 -0.27 -2.78
C LYS A 52 -16.52 0.19 -1.38
N ALA A 53 -15.24 0.11 -1.04
CA ALA A 53 -14.71 0.52 0.25
C ALA A 53 -14.51 2.04 0.39
N GLY A 54 -14.86 2.84 -0.64
CA GLY A 54 -14.70 4.28 -0.62
C GLY A 54 -13.33 4.79 -1.07
N GLY A 55 -12.58 3.96 -1.82
CA GLY A 55 -11.24 4.28 -2.30
C GLY A 55 -10.14 3.63 -1.47
N GLY A 56 -8.94 3.57 -2.05
CA GLY A 56 -7.79 2.88 -1.46
C GLY A 56 -6.68 2.62 -2.45
N THR A 57 -5.74 1.75 -2.07
CA THR A 57 -4.59 1.39 -2.89
C THR A 57 -4.67 -0.08 -3.28
N VAL A 58 -4.65 -0.36 -4.58
CA VAL A 58 -4.51 -1.73 -5.08
C VAL A 58 -3.03 -2.08 -5.10
N LEU A 59 -2.62 -3.03 -4.27
CA LEU A 59 -1.23 -3.47 -4.17
C LEU A 59 -0.99 -4.66 -5.10
N ILE A 60 -0.08 -4.45 -6.05
CA ILE A 60 0.43 -5.46 -6.96
C ILE A 60 1.80 -5.87 -6.43
N PRO A 61 1.93 -7.03 -5.77
CA PRO A 61 3.22 -7.50 -5.28
C PRO A 61 4.11 -7.85 -6.47
N LYS A 62 5.43 -7.81 -6.25
CA LYS A 62 6.39 -8.31 -7.23
C LYS A 62 6.03 -9.75 -7.64
N GLY A 63 5.99 -9.97 -8.95
CA GLY A 63 5.88 -11.30 -9.56
C GLY A 63 7.05 -12.16 -9.15
#